data_AF-A0A1H9ZPY4-F1
#
_entry.id   AF-A0A1H9ZPY4-F1
#
_cell.length_a   1.000
_cell.length_b   1.000
_cell.length_c   1.000
_cell.angle_alpha   90.00
_cell.angle_beta   90.00
_cell.angle_gamma   90.00
#
_symmetry.space_group_name_H-M   'P 1'
#
loop_
_entity.id
_entity.type
_entity.pdbx_description
1 polymer ?
#
loop_
_entity_poly.entity_id
_entity_poly.type
_entity_poly.pdbx_seq_one_letter_code
_entity_poly.pdbx_strand_id
1 'polypeptide(L)'
;MKKKRGKNMINFKQKLDKLDIYAEILSVAATTEKIVFIKSPLIYGGAERYIILGYKLILEASKEMLEHYDFSNSNEPEAIVKILGTNRVYPPWLTKSLAKNINYGILKNNEDLLLQMDKEKLYYLLDEFIKDFRHYRKFVLEYVI
;
A
#
# COMPACT_ATOMS: atom_id res chain seq x y z
N MET A 1 27.24 1.22 16.42
CA MET A 1 25.80 0.89 16.20
C MET A 1 24.91 2.08 15.84
N LYS A 2 25.06 3.29 16.44
CA LYS A 2 24.17 4.45 16.15
C LYS A 2 24.14 4.92 14.67
N LYS A 3 25.28 4.91 13.95
CA LYS A 3 25.34 5.28 12.51
C LYS A 3 24.54 4.34 11.58
N LYS A 4 24.36 3.06 11.95
CA LYS A 4 23.64 2.07 11.14
C LYS A 4 22.11 2.25 11.25
N ARG A 5 21.62 2.66 12.42
CA ARG A 5 20.20 2.98 12.66
C ARG A 5 19.73 4.22 11.87
N GLY A 6 20.51 5.31 11.88
CA GLY A 6 20.16 6.52 11.13
C GLY A 6 20.10 6.33 9.61
N LYS A 7 21.00 5.53 9.03
CA LYS A 7 21.00 5.23 7.58
C LYS A 7 19.82 4.35 7.17
N ASN A 8 19.40 3.41 8.03
CA ASN A 8 18.24 2.56 7.78
C ASN A 8 16.93 3.35 7.77
N MET A 9 16.78 4.34 8.68
CA MET A 9 15.58 5.20 8.71
C MET A 9 15.47 6.13 7.49
N ILE A 10 16.58 6.65 6.98
CA ILE A 10 16.57 7.46 5.74
C ILE A 10 16.06 6.63 4.56
N ASN A 11 16.53 5.37 4.43
CA ASN A 11 16.07 4.46 3.39
C ASN A 11 14.58 4.10 3.56
N PHE A 12 14.13 3.90 4.80
CA PHE A 12 12.73 3.64 5.12
C PHE A 12 11.81 4.82 4.73
N LYS A 13 12.21 6.05 5.04
CA LYS A 13 11.47 7.26 4.62
C LYS A 13 11.39 7.38 3.11
N GLN A 14 12.52 7.21 2.40
CA GLN A 14 12.56 7.26 0.93
C GLN A 14 11.69 6.19 0.28
N LYS A 15 11.57 5.00 0.89
CA LYS A 15 10.62 3.97 0.48
C LYS A 15 9.19 4.50 0.62
N LEU A 16 8.81 5.01 1.78
CA LEU A 16 7.45 5.53 2.01
C LEU A 16 7.11 6.70 1.08
N ASP A 17 8.06 7.56 0.71
CA ASP A 17 7.84 8.64 -0.25
C ASP A 17 7.40 8.13 -1.65
N LYS A 18 7.75 6.89 -2.02
CA LYS A 18 7.23 6.28 -3.26
C LYS A 18 5.72 6.03 -3.22
N LEU A 19 5.12 5.85 -2.04
CA LEU A 19 3.66 5.70 -1.91
C LEU A 19 2.94 6.98 -2.32
N ASP A 20 3.50 8.16 -2.02
CA ASP A 20 2.94 9.44 -2.48
C ASP A 20 3.01 9.56 -4.00
N ILE A 21 4.14 9.17 -4.61
CA ILE A 21 4.30 9.14 -6.07
C ILE A 21 3.25 8.22 -6.71
N TYR A 22 3.07 7.01 -6.16
CA TYR A 22 2.06 6.09 -6.67
C TYR A 22 0.64 6.65 -6.49
N ALA A 23 0.34 7.26 -5.35
CA ALA A 23 -0.94 7.89 -5.08
C ALA A 23 -1.22 9.07 -6.03
N GLU A 24 -0.22 9.86 -6.41
CA GLU A 24 -0.34 10.92 -7.41
C GLU A 24 -0.67 10.37 -8.79
N ILE A 25 0.03 9.32 -9.23
CA ILE A 25 -0.24 8.68 -10.53
C ILE A 25 -1.67 8.11 -10.55
N LEU A 26 -2.09 7.44 -9.47
CA LEU A 26 -3.46 6.95 -9.34
C LEU A 26 -4.48 8.09 -9.29
N SER A 27 -4.15 9.23 -8.68
CA SER A 27 -5.01 10.40 -8.67
C SER A 27 -5.24 10.93 -10.09
N VAL A 28 -4.20 10.98 -10.93
CA VAL A 28 -4.35 11.35 -12.36
C VAL A 28 -5.29 10.37 -13.06
N ALA A 29 -5.11 9.07 -12.88
CA ALA A 29 -6.01 8.07 -13.46
C ALA A 29 -7.47 8.25 -12.98
N ALA A 30 -7.68 8.59 -11.70
CA ALA A 30 -9.01 8.82 -11.12
C ALA A 30 -9.72 10.09 -11.63
N THR A 31 -8.98 11.05 -12.20
CA THR A 31 -9.58 12.24 -12.85
C THR A 31 -10.10 11.97 -14.26
N THR A 32 -9.74 10.84 -14.86
CA THR A 32 -10.21 10.49 -16.19
C THR A 32 -11.66 10.02 -16.13
N GLU A 33 -12.44 10.31 -17.17
CA GLU A 33 -13.80 9.78 -17.23
C GLU A 33 -13.79 8.25 -17.22
N LYS A 34 -14.74 7.64 -16.50
CA LYS A 34 -14.86 6.18 -16.37
C LYS A 34 -14.74 5.45 -17.72
N ILE A 35 -15.42 5.96 -18.76
CA ILE A 35 -15.40 5.33 -20.08
C ILE A 35 -14.00 5.35 -20.72
N VAL A 36 -13.25 6.44 -20.50
CA VAL A 36 -11.88 6.60 -20.98
C VAL A 36 -10.95 5.67 -20.21
N PHE A 37 -11.11 5.59 -18.89
CA PHE A 37 -10.35 4.66 -18.04
C PHE A 37 -10.50 3.21 -18.51
N ILE A 38 -11.73 2.74 -18.68
CA ILE A 38 -12.03 1.34 -19.04
C ILE A 38 -11.49 0.99 -20.45
N LYS A 39 -11.61 1.92 -21.39
CA LYS A 39 -11.23 1.72 -22.79
C LYS A 39 -9.76 1.96 -23.08
N SER A 40 -9.01 2.56 -22.16
CA SER A 40 -7.60 2.87 -22.34
C SER A 40 -6.71 1.88 -21.58
N PRO A 41 -6.08 0.91 -22.27
CA PRO A 41 -5.19 -0.06 -21.62
C PRO A 41 -4.03 0.58 -20.86
N LEU A 42 -3.56 1.75 -21.32
CA LEU A 42 -2.48 2.50 -20.67
C LEU A 42 -2.91 3.10 -19.33
N ILE A 43 -4.12 3.65 -19.25
CA ILE A 43 -4.63 4.26 -18.01
C ILE A 43 -4.98 3.16 -17.02
N TYR A 44 -5.79 2.19 -17.46
CA TYR A 44 -6.21 1.06 -16.63
C TYR A 44 -5.01 0.22 -16.16
N GLY A 45 -4.18 -0.27 -17.08
CA GLY A 45 -3.03 -1.11 -16.74
C GLY A 45 -1.97 -0.35 -15.93
N GLY A 46 -1.84 0.96 -16.17
CA GLY A 46 -1.03 1.84 -15.33
C GLY A 46 -1.56 1.88 -13.89
N ALA A 47 -2.85 2.13 -13.72
CA ALA A 47 -3.48 2.13 -12.40
C ALA A 47 -3.31 0.79 -11.68
N GLU A 48 -3.56 -0.32 -12.36
CA GLU A 48 -3.36 -1.66 -11.80
C GLU A 48 -1.94 -1.86 -11.28
N ARG A 49 -0.96 -1.51 -12.13
CA ARG A 49 0.45 -1.67 -11.80
C ARG A 49 0.84 -0.88 -10.56
N TYR A 50 0.41 0.37 -10.45
CA TYR A 50 0.76 1.20 -9.30
C TYR A 50 0.03 0.81 -8.02
N ILE A 51 -1.16 0.20 -8.12
CA ILE A 51 -1.84 -0.39 -6.96
C ILE A 51 -1.04 -1.59 -6.42
N ILE A 52 -0.65 -2.51 -7.30
CA ILE A 52 0.16 -3.69 -6.93
C ILE A 52 1.48 -3.24 -6.29
N LEU A 53 2.17 -2.28 -6.90
CA LEU A 53 3.43 -1.75 -6.37
C LEU A 53 3.25 -1.06 -5.01
N GLY A 54 2.16 -0.31 -4.82
CA GLY A 54 1.88 0.36 -3.56
C GLY A 54 1.60 -0.63 -2.43
N TYR A 55 0.74 -1.63 -2.63
CA TYR A 55 0.48 -2.64 -1.59
C TYR A 55 1.68 -3.53 -1.31
N LYS A 56 2.48 -3.88 -2.33
CA LYS A 56 3.74 -4.59 -2.11
C LYS A 56 4.69 -3.79 -1.22
N LEU A 57 4.82 -2.50 -1.47
CA LEU A 57 5.65 -1.60 -0.67
C LEU A 57 5.12 -1.43 0.76
N ILE A 58 3.79 -1.34 0.94
CA ILE A 58 3.15 -1.34 2.26
C ILE A 58 3.49 -2.63 3.01
N LEU A 59 3.44 -3.79 2.36
CA LEU A 59 3.75 -5.07 2.99
C LEU A 59 5.23 -5.17 3.39
N GLU A 60 6.14 -4.76 2.49
CA GLU A 60 7.58 -4.71 2.76
C GLU A 60 7.91 -3.78 3.93
N ALA A 61 7.39 -2.55 3.91
CA ALA A 61 7.57 -1.59 5.00
C ALA A 61 6.97 -2.11 6.32
N SER A 62 5.83 -2.78 6.25
CA SER A 62 5.19 -3.36 7.43
C SER A 62 6.04 -4.45 8.07
N LYS A 63 6.67 -5.32 7.26
CA LYS A 63 7.61 -6.35 7.77
C LYS A 63 8.84 -5.72 8.41
N GLU A 64 9.42 -4.70 7.77
CA GLU A 64 10.54 -3.93 8.35
C GLU A 64 10.16 -3.30 9.70
N MET A 65 8.93 -2.82 9.85
CA MET A 65 8.41 -2.29 11.12
C MET A 65 8.29 -3.37 12.20
N LEU A 66 7.73 -4.54 11.87
CA LEU A 66 7.62 -5.64 12.83
C LEU A 66 9.01 -6.04 13.37
N GLU A 67 10.00 -6.16 12.48
CA GLU A 67 11.39 -6.47 12.85
C GLU A 67 12.04 -5.35 13.67
N HIS A 68 11.81 -4.09 13.30
CA HIS A 68 12.45 -2.95 13.97
C HIS A 68 12.00 -2.78 15.43
N TYR A 69 10.71 -2.99 15.68
CA TYR A 69 10.08 -2.79 16.99
C TYR A 69 9.89 -4.09 17.78
N ASP A 70 10.42 -5.22 17.27
CA ASP A 70 10.32 -6.55 17.90
C ASP A 70 8.86 -6.97 18.18
N PHE A 71 7.96 -6.66 17.25
CA PHE A 71 6.56 -7.10 17.32
C PHE A 71 6.44 -8.56 16.87
N SER A 72 5.31 -9.19 17.23
CA SER A 72 4.96 -10.51 16.71
C SER A 72 5.04 -10.52 15.18
N ASN A 73 5.60 -11.57 14.60
CA ASN A 73 5.78 -11.68 13.16
C ASN A 73 4.74 -12.63 12.54
N SER A 74 4.46 -12.46 11.25
CA SER A 74 3.59 -13.35 10.48
C SER A 74 3.99 -13.31 9.02
N ASN A 75 3.75 -14.42 8.30
CA ASN A 75 3.91 -14.47 6.85
C ASN A 75 2.62 -14.08 6.10
N GLU A 76 1.48 -14.06 6.80
CA GLU A 76 0.19 -13.71 6.23
C GLU A 76 0.04 -12.18 6.15
N PRO A 77 -0.16 -11.59 4.95
CA PRO A 77 -0.25 -10.13 4.78
C PRO A 77 -1.30 -9.46 5.66
N GLU A 78 -2.48 -10.08 5.79
CA GLU A 78 -3.55 -9.55 6.63
C GLU A 78 -3.18 -9.56 8.13
N ALA A 79 -2.46 -10.58 8.57
CA ALA A 79 -2.02 -10.69 9.95
C ALA A 79 -0.97 -9.61 10.28
N ILE A 80 -0.02 -9.37 9.37
CA ILE A 80 0.96 -8.28 9.49
C ILE A 80 0.26 -6.94 9.72
N VAL A 81 -0.75 -6.62 8.90
CA VAL A 81 -1.52 -5.37 9.03
C VAL A 81 -2.25 -5.30 10.37
N LYS A 82 -2.87 -6.41 10.81
CA LYS A 82 -3.59 -6.48 12.09
C LYS A 82 -2.66 -6.31 13.30
N ILE A 83 -1.44 -6.83 13.24
CA ILE A 83 -0.44 -6.69 14.31
C ILE A 83 -0.03 -5.22 14.44
N LEU A 84 0.27 -4.53 13.34
CA LEU A 84 0.61 -3.10 13.36
C LEU A 84 -0.56 -2.23 13.83
N GLY A 85 -1.79 -2.56 13.42
CA GLY A 85 -3.00 -1.89 13.92
C GLY A 85 -3.19 -2.06 15.43
N THR A 86 -2.99 -3.29 15.95
CA THR A 86 -3.05 -3.58 17.39
C THR A 86 -2.00 -2.77 18.18
N ASN A 87 -0.81 -2.61 17.61
CA ASN A 87 0.27 -1.79 18.16
C ASN A 87 0.10 -0.27 17.90
N ARG A 88 -1.07 0.15 17.41
CA ARG A 88 -1.43 1.56 17.19
C ARG A 88 -0.50 2.31 16.24
N VAL A 89 0.13 1.61 15.30
CA VAL A 89 0.92 2.25 14.22
C VAL A 89 0.03 3.09 13.32
N TYR A 90 -1.25 2.71 13.19
CA TYR A 90 -2.28 3.46 12.50
C TYR A 90 -3.67 3.16 13.09
N PRO A 91 -4.67 4.00 12.82
CA PRO A 91 -6.00 3.84 13.40
C PRO A 91 -6.76 2.61 12.85
N PRO A 92 -7.76 2.08 13.59
CA PRO A 92 -8.48 0.86 13.23
C PRO A 92 -9.16 0.88 11.85
N TRP A 93 -9.63 2.06 11.40
CA TRP A 93 -10.25 2.18 10.08
C TRP A 93 -9.24 1.91 8.95
N LEU A 94 -7.97 2.32 9.13
CA LEU A 94 -6.92 2.05 8.15
C LEU A 94 -6.52 0.57 8.23
N THR A 95 -6.44 -0.01 9.42
CA THR A 95 -6.22 -1.46 9.59
C THR A 95 -7.25 -2.27 8.82
N LYS A 96 -8.53 -1.89 8.91
CA LYS A 96 -9.61 -2.58 8.19
C LYS A 96 -9.47 -2.46 6.67
N SER A 97 -9.17 -1.25 6.18
CA SER A 97 -8.98 -0.98 4.74
C SER A 97 -7.79 -1.77 4.18
N LEU A 98 -6.63 -1.66 4.85
CA LEU A 98 -5.43 -2.38 4.45
C LEU A 98 -5.64 -3.90 4.54
N ALA A 99 -6.25 -4.45 5.59
CA ALA A 99 -6.47 -5.89 5.69
C ALA A 99 -7.37 -6.42 4.55
N LYS A 100 -8.32 -5.62 4.07
CA LYS A 100 -9.17 -5.96 2.92
C LYS A 100 -8.37 -5.97 1.61
N ASN A 101 -7.45 -5.02 1.44
CA ASN A 101 -6.83 -4.73 0.14
C ASN A 101 -5.38 -5.21 0.00
N ILE A 102 -4.68 -5.54 1.08
CA ILE A 102 -3.23 -5.84 1.08
C ILE A 102 -2.88 -7.02 0.18
N ASN A 103 -3.83 -7.94 -0.04
CA ASN A 103 -3.65 -9.09 -0.91
C ASN A 103 -3.53 -8.70 -2.40
N TYR A 104 -3.90 -7.48 -2.79
CA TYR A 104 -3.65 -6.96 -4.14
C TYR A 104 -2.16 -6.70 -4.42
N GLY A 105 -1.31 -6.59 -3.39
CA GLY A 105 0.14 -6.42 -3.54
C GLY A 105 0.90 -7.73 -3.68
N ILE A 106 0.23 -8.87 -3.62
CA ILE A 106 0.86 -10.20 -3.69
C ILE A 106 0.23 -11.05 -4.79
N LEU A 107 1.02 -11.99 -5.30
CA LEU A 107 0.49 -13.08 -6.12
C LEU A 107 -0.04 -14.16 -5.18
N LYS A 108 -1.32 -14.49 -5.31
CA LYS A 108 -1.94 -15.60 -4.58
C LYS A 108 -2.10 -16.76 -5.55
N ASN A 109 -1.45 -17.90 -5.29
CA ASN A 109 -1.47 -19.07 -6.20
C ASN A 109 -1.02 -18.75 -7.65
N ASN A 110 -0.02 -17.87 -7.82
CA ASN A 110 0.42 -17.33 -9.11
C ASN A 110 -0.63 -16.48 -9.85
N GLU A 111 -1.74 -16.13 -9.20
CA GLU A 111 -2.76 -15.24 -9.75
C GLU A 111 -2.60 -13.84 -9.16
N ASP A 112 -2.71 -12.84 -10.05
CA ASP A 112 -2.82 -11.44 -9.67
C ASP A 112 -4.30 -11.11 -9.49
N LEU A 113 -4.71 -10.94 -8.24
CA LEU A 113 -6.11 -10.67 -7.87
C LEU A 113 -6.63 -9.38 -8.50
N LEU A 114 -5.74 -8.45 -8.87
CA LEU A 114 -6.12 -7.21 -9.51
C LEU A 114 -6.41 -7.41 -11.01
N LEU A 115 -5.63 -8.27 -11.69
CA LEU A 115 -5.86 -8.61 -13.11
C LEU A 115 -7.21 -9.31 -13.34
N GLN A 116 -7.74 -9.98 -12.32
CA GLN A 116 -9.06 -10.61 -12.37
C GLN A 116 -10.19 -9.64 -12.03
N MET A 117 -9.88 -8.42 -11.59
CA MET A 117 -10.88 -7.44 -11.21
C MET A 117 -11.54 -6.83 -12.44
N ASP A 118 -12.86 -6.69 -12.39
CA ASP A 118 -13.58 -5.90 -13.37
C ASP A 118 -13.06 -4.45 -13.40
N LYS A 119 -12.88 -3.91 -14.61
CA LYS A 119 -12.29 -2.57 -14.81
C LYS A 119 -13.14 -1.47 -14.20
N GLU A 120 -14.47 -1.61 -14.23
CA GLU A 120 -15.36 -0.64 -13.61
C GLU A 120 -15.20 -0.67 -12.10
N LYS A 121 -15.18 -1.88 -11.52
CA LYS A 121 -14.93 -2.07 -10.10
C LYS A 121 -13.60 -1.44 -9.68
N LEU A 122 -12.54 -1.62 -10.48
CA LEU A 122 -11.24 -1.01 -10.21
C LEU A 122 -11.35 0.53 -10.20
N TYR A 123 -12.01 1.11 -11.20
CA TYR A 123 -12.21 2.56 -11.29
C TYR A 123 -12.86 3.12 -10.01
N TYR A 124 -13.89 2.46 -9.50
CA TYR A 124 -14.59 2.89 -8.29
C TYR A 124 -13.77 2.71 -7.00
N LEU A 125 -12.74 1.86 -7.00
CA LEU A 125 -11.85 1.63 -5.86
C LEU A 125 -10.61 2.53 -5.84
N LEU A 126 -10.33 3.30 -6.91
CA LEU A 126 -9.13 4.14 -7.00
C LEU A 126 -8.98 5.08 -5.81
N ASP A 127 -10.06 5.76 -5.40
CA ASP A 127 -10.03 6.69 -4.27
C ASP A 127 -9.72 5.98 -2.93
N GLU A 128 -10.20 4.74 -2.75
CA GLU A 128 -9.86 3.91 -1.58
C GLU A 128 -8.35 3.60 -1.57
N PHE A 129 -7.79 3.18 -2.70
CA PHE A 129 -6.36 2.86 -2.81
C PHE A 129 -5.45 4.09 -2.61
N ILE A 130 -5.83 5.23 -3.19
CA ILE A 130 -5.11 6.50 -3.02
C ILE A 130 -5.07 6.89 -1.53
N LYS A 131 -6.21 6.78 -0.84
CA LYS A 131 -6.32 7.06 0.59
C LYS A 131 -5.48 6.09 1.41
N ASP A 132 -5.51 4.80 1.12
CA ASP A 132 -4.71 3.80 1.83
C ASP A 132 -3.21 4.14 1.76
N PHE A 133 -2.72 4.54 0.58
CA PHE A 133 -1.29 4.85 0.38
C PHE A 133 -0.87 6.11 1.15
N ARG A 134 -1.63 7.20 1.01
CA ARG A 134 -1.34 8.47 1.68
C ARG A 134 -1.45 8.35 3.19
N HIS A 135 -2.49 7.69 3.68
CA HIS A 135 -2.70 7.52 5.11
C HIS A 135 -1.68 6.57 5.73
N TYR A 136 -1.35 5.45 5.08
CA TYR A 136 -0.31 4.55 5.56
C TYR A 136 1.01 5.29 5.72
N ARG A 137 1.45 6.01 4.66
CA ARG A 137 2.66 6.83 4.73
C ARG A 137 2.61 7.81 5.90
N LYS A 138 1.53 8.58 6.04
CA LYS A 138 1.38 9.58 7.10
C LYS A 138 1.56 8.96 8.48
N PHE A 139 0.76 7.95 8.82
CA PHE A 139 0.74 7.38 10.17
C PHE A 139 2.02 6.61 10.49
N VAL A 140 2.60 5.91 9.52
CA VAL A 140 3.87 5.21 9.74
C VAL A 140 5.02 6.19 9.96
N LEU A 141 5.06 7.32 9.23
CA LEU A 141 6.05 8.37 9.48
C LEU A 141 5.86 9.01 10.85
N GLU A 142 4.63 9.31 11.25
CA GLU A 142 4.31 9.86 12.58
C GLU A 142 4.68 8.89 13.72
N TYR A 143 4.61 7.58 13.49
CA TYR A 143 4.99 6.58 14.49
C TYR A 143 6.51 6.42 14.65
N VAL A 144 7.26 6.62 13.57
CA VAL A 144 8.71 6.37 13.51
C VAL A 144 9.54 7.59 13.92
N ILE A 145 8.98 8.80 13.79
CA ILE A 145 9.59 10.08 14.19
C ILE A 145 9.32 10.37 15.66
#